data_AF-K2FD81-F1
#
_entry.id   AF-K2FD81-F1
#
_cell.length_a   1.000
_cell.length_b   1.000
_cell.length_c   1.000
_cell.angle_alpha   90.00
_cell.angle_beta   90.00
_cell.angle_gamma   90.00
#
_symmetry.space_group_name_H-M   'P 1'
#
loop_
_entity.id
_entity.type
_entity.pdbx_description
1 polymer ?
#
loop_
_entity_poly.entity_id
_entity_poly.type
_entity_poly.pdbx_seq_one_letter_code
_entity_poly.pdbx_strand_id
1 'polypeptide(L)'
;MSQKKPDLKLNNSSGCPRSVSPKGRIFFRNLNENKAREICQQGNFQKIISDLNNYGLFDIEIYRVKSLYKDEFSQIHFLNRVDLELLTILELFDRRTFVHSLNTFFAIKKKIDRPLEDGSTFSKKLIEEKINPTKFLRATLFHDIGKITIPKFLLNSHFTDEHWAQAFIQLSPEERRNILKKHSVHLPAQIENEPEEIIKYFLINRIRGAKFVPIKTLFSEEQIKKLCKRNISPNDSLIEIVKSHEEYSEIILAISGYPEEAYLAGNHHNYKFDKNTAKNISSKMNSTIAPDLIHLADIQNALESNRPYHPREPKIKILAFMMDDAKKGTIDICTTCLWIKDELKKINSKKIKRILNHDEIDPNFYFLKERKKELLSIYNFFKENNWEIKDLIPPDLVFMLVFSILKIYTFQV
;
A
#
# COMPACT_ATOMS: atom_id res chain seq x y z
N MET A 1 24.60 -46.52 52.29
CA MET A 1 23.98 -46.70 50.96
C MET A 1 24.30 -45.48 50.12
N SER A 2 25.27 -45.60 49.22
CA SER A 2 25.78 -44.51 48.38
C SER A 2 25.57 -44.92 46.92
N GLN A 3 24.63 -44.28 46.23
CA GLN A 3 24.36 -44.54 44.82
C GLN A 3 25.39 -43.78 43.96
N LYS A 4 26.23 -44.54 43.25
CA LYS A 4 27.13 -44.05 42.20
C LYS A 4 26.31 -43.55 41.01
N LYS A 5 26.53 -42.30 40.60
CA LYS A 5 26.08 -41.77 39.31
C LYS A 5 26.96 -42.36 38.19
N PRO A 6 26.38 -42.69 37.02
CA PRO A 6 27.15 -43.15 35.87
C PRO A 6 27.80 -41.97 35.12
N ASP A 7 29.06 -42.13 34.77
CA ASP A 7 29.84 -41.21 33.93
C ASP A 7 29.27 -41.17 32.50
N LEU A 8 28.70 -40.03 32.15
CA LEU A 8 28.35 -39.68 30.76
C LEU A 8 29.63 -39.19 30.05
N LYS A 9 30.24 -40.09 29.27
CA LYS A 9 31.27 -39.74 28.29
C LYS A 9 30.64 -38.89 27.18
N LEU A 10 30.91 -37.58 27.21
CA LEU A 10 30.70 -36.67 26.11
C LEU A 10 31.66 -37.03 24.96
N ASN A 11 31.14 -37.74 23.95
CA ASN A 11 31.83 -37.88 22.67
C ASN A 11 31.83 -36.53 21.95
N ASN A 12 32.94 -35.80 22.06
CA ASN A 12 33.28 -34.70 21.18
C ASN A 12 33.62 -35.26 19.79
N SER A 13 32.60 -35.50 18.95
CA SER A 13 32.77 -35.63 17.51
C SER A 13 32.67 -34.24 16.86
N SER A 14 33.73 -33.43 17.05
CA SER A 14 34.00 -32.24 16.26
C SER A 14 34.44 -32.64 14.85
N GLY A 15 33.54 -33.29 14.12
CA GLY A 15 33.64 -33.51 12.69
C GLY A 15 33.44 -32.18 11.99
N CYS A 16 34.53 -31.44 11.76
CA CYS A 16 34.57 -30.36 10.78
C CYS A 16 33.98 -30.90 9.47
N PRO A 17 32.85 -30.38 8.96
CA PRO A 17 32.34 -30.84 7.69
C PRO A 17 33.38 -30.50 6.62
N ARG A 18 33.83 -31.54 5.92
CA ARG A 18 34.70 -31.47 4.75
C ARG A 18 34.32 -30.25 3.92
N SER A 19 35.31 -29.45 3.56
CA SER A 19 35.19 -28.20 2.81
C SER A 19 34.22 -28.34 1.64
N VAL A 20 32.96 -27.94 1.87
CA VAL A 20 31.96 -27.88 0.81
C VAL A 20 32.48 -26.85 -0.19
N SER A 21 32.62 -27.27 -1.45
CA SER A 21 33.06 -26.41 -2.55
C SER A 21 32.22 -25.12 -2.59
N PRO A 22 32.75 -23.99 -3.08
CA PRO A 22 31.99 -22.75 -3.19
C PRO A 22 30.64 -22.93 -3.90
N LYS A 23 30.58 -23.81 -4.91
CA LYS A 23 29.33 -24.20 -5.59
C LYS A 23 28.34 -24.93 -4.68
N GLY A 24 28.82 -25.84 -3.83
CA GLY A 24 27.98 -26.51 -2.84
C GLY A 24 27.44 -25.55 -1.78
N ARG A 25 28.23 -24.57 -1.30
CA ARG A 25 27.73 -23.55 -0.35
C ARG A 25 26.62 -22.68 -0.93
N ILE A 26 26.74 -22.29 -2.20
CA ILE A 26 25.69 -21.54 -2.91
C ILE A 26 24.43 -22.39 -3.05
N PHE A 27 24.58 -23.67 -3.42
CA PHE A 27 23.45 -24.58 -3.58
C PHE A 27 22.70 -24.84 -2.26
N PHE A 28 23.41 -25.14 -1.18
CA PHE A 28 22.80 -25.34 0.15
C PHE A 28 22.11 -24.06 0.67
N ARG A 29 22.71 -22.88 0.42
CA ARG A 29 22.09 -21.59 0.77
C ARG A 29 20.77 -21.38 0.04
N ASN A 30 20.71 -21.70 -1.25
CA ASN A 30 19.48 -21.57 -2.05
C ASN A 30 18.37 -22.53 -1.58
N LEU A 31 18.72 -23.75 -1.15
CA LEU A 31 17.74 -24.70 -0.61
C LEU A 31 17.11 -24.22 0.70
N ASN A 32 17.93 -23.71 1.61
CA ASN A 32 17.47 -23.16 2.89
C ASN A 32 16.57 -21.93 2.69
N GLU A 33 16.96 -21.02 1.78
CA GLU A 33 16.14 -19.86 1.45
C GLU A 33 14.79 -20.29 0.85
N ASN A 34 14.78 -21.22 -0.11
CA ASN A 34 13.54 -21.72 -0.72
C ASN A 34 12.61 -22.31 0.33
N LYS A 35 13.14 -23.12 1.26
CA LYS A 35 12.36 -23.69 2.35
C LYS A 35 11.79 -22.62 3.28
N ALA A 36 12.59 -21.62 3.64
CA ALA A 36 12.14 -20.50 4.47
C ALA A 36 11.02 -19.68 3.78
N ARG A 37 11.13 -19.46 2.45
CA ARG A 37 10.09 -18.80 1.65
C ARG A 37 8.81 -19.62 1.58
N GLU A 38 8.89 -20.94 1.41
CA GLU A 38 7.72 -21.83 1.46
C GLU A 38 7.00 -21.74 2.80
N ILE A 39 7.74 -21.72 3.91
CA ILE A 39 7.18 -21.57 5.26
C ILE A 39 6.45 -20.23 5.37
N CYS A 40 7.07 -19.12 4.98
CA CYS A 40 6.46 -17.79 5.06
C CYS A 40 5.20 -17.64 4.20
N GLN A 41 5.03 -18.48 3.17
CA GLN A 41 3.84 -18.45 2.30
C GLN A 41 2.64 -19.21 2.88
N GLN A 42 2.75 -19.85 4.05
CA GLN A 42 1.65 -20.62 4.65
C GLN A 42 0.49 -19.75 5.18
N GLY A 43 0.74 -18.50 5.53
CA GLY A 43 -0.29 -17.53 5.93
C GLY A 43 -0.69 -17.48 7.40
N ASN A 44 0.00 -18.22 8.28
CA ASN A 44 -0.21 -18.15 9.73
C ASN A 44 1.07 -17.68 10.42
N PHE A 45 1.06 -16.47 10.98
CA PHE A 45 2.26 -15.83 11.54
C PHE A 45 2.95 -16.64 12.66
N GLN A 46 2.19 -17.13 13.64
CA GLN A 46 2.76 -17.91 14.74
C GLN A 46 3.37 -19.22 14.25
N LYS A 47 2.71 -19.88 13.30
CA LYS A 47 3.23 -21.09 12.68
C LYS A 47 4.50 -20.82 11.86
N ILE A 48 4.56 -19.70 11.14
CA ILE A 48 5.76 -19.28 10.40
C ILE A 48 6.96 -19.17 11.34
N ILE A 49 6.81 -18.48 12.48
CA ILE A 49 7.88 -18.33 13.47
C ILE A 49 8.30 -19.70 14.01
N SER A 50 7.32 -20.52 14.43
CA SER A 50 7.58 -21.87 14.97
C SER A 50 8.34 -22.74 13.97
N ASP A 51 7.86 -22.83 12.73
CA ASP A 51 8.48 -23.63 11.67
C ASP A 51 9.91 -23.12 11.37
N LEU A 52 10.11 -21.80 11.16
CA LEU A 52 11.44 -21.25 10.89
C LEU A 52 12.45 -21.56 12.01
N ASN A 53 12.02 -21.53 13.27
CA ASN A 53 12.85 -21.91 14.41
C ASN A 53 13.14 -23.41 14.46
N ASN A 54 12.12 -24.25 14.25
CA ASN A 54 12.26 -25.72 14.27
C ASN A 54 13.21 -26.23 13.18
N TYR A 55 13.22 -25.58 12.01
CA TYR A 55 14.16 -25.90 10.94
C TYR A 55 15.53 -25.21 11.08
N GLY A 56 15.75 -24.42 12.14
CA GLY A 56 17.00 -23.67 12.34
C GLY A 56 17.29 -22.62 11.26
N LEU A 57 16.24 -22.14 10.57
CA LEU A 57 16.36 -21.22 9.44
C LEU A 57 16.28 -19.75 9.86
N PHE A 58 15.61 -19.44 10.97
CA PHE A 58 15.22 -18.05 11.24
C PHE A 58 16.43 -17.12 11.43
N ASP A 59 17.38 -17.49 12.28
CA ASP A 59 18.58 -16.69 12.53
C ASP A 59 19.45 -16.53 11.27
N ILE A 60 19.54 -17.57 10.45
CA ILE A 60 20.28 -17.58 9.19
C ILE A 60 19.67 -16.54 8.23
N GLU A 61 18.34 -16.55 8.12
CA GLU A 61 17.62 -15.63 7.24
C GLU A 61 17.64 -14.19 7.76
N ILE A 62 17.57 -13.98 9.07
CA ILE A 62 17.73 -12.64 9.68
C ILE A 62 19.11 -12.07 9.37
N TYR A 63 20.16 -12.87 9.52
CA TYR A 63 21.51 -12.45 9.15
C TYR A 63 21.61 -12.11 7.67
N ARG A 64 21.03 -12.96 6.79
CA ARG A 64 21.00 -12.72 5.34
C ARG A 64 20.30 -11.40 5.01
N VAL A 65 19.08 -11.19 5.51
CA VAL A 65 18.28 -9.99 5.23
C VAL A 65 18.99 -8.74 5.75
N LYS A 66 19.54 -8.79 6.97
CA LYS A 66 20.33 -7.68 7.53
C LYS A 66 21.56 -7.35 6.68
N SER A 67 22.23 -8.37 6.14
CA SER A 67 23.38 -8.16 5.24
C SER A 67 22.96 -7.60 3.88
N LEU A 68 21.80 -8.00 3.36
CA LEU A 68 21.32 -7.61 2.04
C LEU A 68 20.85 -6.14 2.01
N TYR A 69 20.22 -5.68 3.10
CA TYR A 69 19.68 -4.33 3.24
C TYR A 69 20.44 -3.51 4.30
N LYS A 70 21.76 -3.70 4.36
CA LYS A 70 22.64 -3.08 5.38
C LYS A 70 22.54 -1.55 5.34
N ASP A 71 22.53 -0.96 4.14
CA ASP A 71 22.56 0.48 3.95
C ASP A 71 21.22 1.11 4.35
N GLU A 72 20.11 0.47 4.01
CA GLU A 72 18.78 0.87 4.45
C GLU A 72 18.63 0.75 5.96
N PHE A 73 18.98 -0.40 6.55
CA PHE A 73 18.84 -0.64 7.99
C PHE A 73 19.75 0.26 8.83
N SER A 74 20.90 0.68 8.30
CA SER A 74 21.77 1.65 8.99
C SER A 74 21.09 3.00 9.26
N GLN A 75 20.05 3.33 8.49
CA GLN A 75 19.26 4.55 8.62
C GLN A 75 18.04 4.39 9.54
N ILE A 76 17.81 3.20 10.11
CA ILE A 76 16.66 2.90 10.97
C ILE A 76 17.16 2.60 12.38
N HIS A 77 17.29 3.63 13.22
CA HIS A 77 17.99 3.53 14.51
C HIS A 77 17.23 2.75 15.59
N PHE A 78 15.94 2.49 15.41
CA PHE A 78 15.11 1.81 16.40
C PHE A 78 14.98 0.29 16.19
N LEU A 79 15.63 -0.27 15.16
CA LEU A 79 15.53 -1.70 14.85
C LEU A 79 16.09 -2.55 15.99
N ASN A 80 15.22 -3.36 16.58
CA ASN A 80 15.59 -4.41 17.52
C ASN A 80 15.47 -5.81 16.88
N ARG A 81 15.61 -6.85 17.69
CA ARG A 81 15.51 -8.24 17.23
C ARG A 81 14.13 -8.57 16.63
N VAL A 82 13.05 -8.17 17.30
CA VAL A 82 11.66 -8.41 16.85
C VAL A 82 11.40 -7.68 15.53
N ASP A 83 11.90 -6.44 15.38
CA ASP A 83 11.78 -5.71 14.11
C ASP A 83 12.45 -6.47 12.95
N LEU A 84 13.65 -7.02 13.19
CA LEU A 84 14.38 -7.81 12.20
C LEU A 84 13.67 -9.14 11.86
N GLU A 85 13.02 -9.77 12.84
CA GLU A 85 12.21 -10.98 12.63
C GLU A 85 11.02 -10.68 11.70
N LEU A 86 10.26 -9.62 11.99
CA LEU A 86 9.12 -9.18 11.18
C LEU A 86 9.55 -8.81 9.75
N LEU A 87 10.63 -8.03 9.61
CA LEU A 87 11.20 -7.65 8.32
C LEU A 87 11.64 -8.87 7.51
N THR A 88 12.23 -9.87 8.17
CA THR A 88 12.69 -11.09 7.52
C THR A 88 11.52 -11.93 7.01
N ILE A 89 10.46 -12.07 7.83
CA ILE A 89 9.23 -12.77 7.41
C ILE A 89 8.61 -12.07 6.19
N LEU A 90 8.54 -10.74 6.20
CA LEU A 90 7.97 -9.97 5.09
C LEU A 90 8.79 -10.15 3.80
N GLU A 91 10.13 -10.11 3.88
CA GLU A 91 11.02 -10.32 2.72
C GLU A 91 10.92 -11.73 2.15
N LEU A 92 10.88 -12.74 3.03
CA LEU A 92 10.75 -14.15 2.64
C LEU A 92 9.39 -14.43 1.98
N PHE A 93 8.31 -13.85 2.52
CA PHE A 93 6.97 -13.95 1.96
C PHE A 93 6.90 -13.28 0.58
N ASP A 94 7.13 -11.96 0.53
CA ASP A 94 7.04 -11.17 -0.69
C ASP A 94 8.00 -9.98 -0.66
N ARG A 95 9.09 -10.09 -1.43
CA ARG A 95 10.09 -9.05 -1.55
C ARG A 95 9.52 -7.71 -2.05
N ARG A 96 8.44 -7.70 -2.85
CA ARG A 96 7.85 -6.45 -3.33
C ARG A 96 7.15 -5.70 -2.20
N THR A 97 6.35 -6.40 -1.38
CA THR A 97 5.75 -5.83 -0.17
C THR A 97 6.83 -5.32 0.78
N PHE A 98 7.89 -6.10 1.01
CA PHE A 98 9.02 -5.65 1.84
C PHE A 98 9.67 -4.35 1.34
N VAL A 99 10.02 -4.28 0.05
CA VAL A 99 10.62 -3.08 -0.56
C VAL A 99 9.66 -1.91 -0.53
N HIS A 100 8.37 -2.16 -0.76
CA HIS A 100 7.32 -1.16 -0.65
C HIS A 100 7.26 -0.57 0.76
N SER A 101 7.21 -1.40 1.81
CA SER A 101 7.22 -0.95 3.20
C SER A 101 8.45 -0.14 3.56
N LEU A 102 9.65 -0.53 3.11
CA LEU A 102 10.86 0.28 3.27
C LEU A 102 10.77 1.64 2.57
N ASN A 103 10.29 1.66 1.32
CA ASN A 103 10.17 2.92 0.58
C ASN A 103 9.12 3.85 1.18
N THR A 104 7.99 3.32 1.65
CA THR A 104 6.96 4.06 2.39
C THR A 104 7.55 4.65 3.66
N PHE A 105 8.31 3.85 4.43
CA PHE A 105 9.06 4.33 5.59
C PHE A 105 10.00 5.49 5.24
N PHE A 106 10.84 5.37 4.21
CA PHE A 106 11.77 6.43 3.84
C PHE A 106 11.09 7.68 3.28
N ALA A 107 9.94 7.52 2.61
CA ALA A 107 9.14 8.66 2.15
C ALA A 107 8.62 9.47 3.34
N ILE A 108 8.09 8.80 4.36
CA ILE A 108 7.62 9.44 5.61
C ILE A 108 8.79 10.04 6.39
N LYS A 109 9.86 9.28 6.61
CA LYS A 109 11.03 9.75 7.37
C LYS A 109 11.59 11.07 6.81
N LYS A 110 11.63 11.22 5.48
CA LYS A 110 12.08 12.46 4.82
C LYS A 110 11.12 13.65 5.01
N LYS A 111 9.86 13.38 5.36
CA LYS A 111 8.81 14.40 5.50
C LYS A 111 8.54 14.80 6.94
N ILE A 112 8.66 13.88 7.89
CA ILE A 112 8.18 14.16 9.26
C ILE A 112 8.87 15.33 9.94
N ASP A 113 10.16 15.51 9.70
CA ASP A 113 10.97 16.58 10.31
C ASP A 113 11.14 17.79 9.41
N ARG A 114 10.55 17.76 8.21
CA ARG A 114 10.65 18.88 7.27
C ARG A 114 9.74 20.01 7.74
N PRO A 115 10.22 21.27 7.75
CA PRO A 115 9.38 22.42 8.06
C PRO A 115 8.19 22.54 7.09
N LEU A 116 7.01 22.73 7.68
CA LEU A 116 5.78 23.14 7.03
C LEU A 116 5.71 24.68 6.97
N GLU A 117 4.67 25.21 6.33
CA GLU A 117 4.59 26.67 6.06
C GLU A 117 4.30 27.50 7.30
N ASP A 118 3.61 26.91 8.27
CA ASP A 118 3.40 27.47 9.60
C ASP A 118 4.66 27.36 10.49
N GLY A 119 5.79 26.89 9.94
CA GLY A 119 7.03 26.63 10.67
C GLY A 119 6.99 25.39 11.55
N SER A 120 5.85 24.67 11.61
CA SER A 120 5.73 23.41 12.34
C SER A 120 6.33 22.25 11.53
N THR A 121 6.29 21.04 12.08
CA THR A 121 6.64 19.80 11.37
C THR A 121 5.55 18.76 11.61
N PHE A 122 5.44 17.76 10.76
CA PHE A 122 4.54 16.64 11.05
C PHE A 122 4.95 15.93 12.35
N SER A 123 6.25 15.83 12.66
CA SER A 123 6.70 15.29 13.95
C SER A 123 6.16 16.09 15.13
N LYS A 124 6.09 17.43 15.04
CA LYS A 124 5.49 18.24 16.10
C LYS A 124 4.00 17.96 16.24
N LYS A 125 3.27 17.88 15.13
CA LYS A 125 1.82 17.55 15.12
C LYS A 125 1.55 16.14 15.68
N LEU A 126 2.39 15.15 15.34
CA LEU A 126 2.33 13.80 15.93
C LEU A 126 2.49 13.85 17.46
N ILE A 127 3.46 14.62 17.97
CA ILE A 127 3.68 14.79 19.41
C ILE A 127 2.49 15.48 20.09
N GLU A 128 1.90 16.49 19.45
CA GLU A 128 0.69 17.17 19.92
C GLU A 128 -0.50 16.19 20.03
N GLU A 129 -0.59 15.22 19.12
CA GLU A 129 -1.55 14.10 19.16
C GLU A 129 -1.12 12.96 20.11
N LYS A 130 -0.05 13.14 20.89
CA LYS A 130 0.52 12.16 21.83
C LYS A 130 1.05 10.88 21.16
N ILE A 131 1.46 10.98 19.90
CA ILE A 131 2.03 9.88 19.14
C ILE A 131 3.55 9.97 19.20
N ASN A 132 4.19 8.88 19.63
CA ASN A 132 5.64 8.80 19.63
C ASN A 132 6.17 8.66 18.17
N PRO A 133 7.05 9.56 17.68
CA PRO A 133 7.56 9.47 16.30
C PRO A 133 8.27 8.16 15.96
N THR A 134 8.95 7.53 16.92
CA THR A 134 9.62 6.23 16.72
C THR A 134 8.59 5.12 16.52
N LYS A 135 7.53 5.10 17.33
CA LYS A 135 6.44 4.13 17.18
C LYS A 135 5.68 4.35 15.87
N PHE A 136 5.40 5.60 15.51
CA PHE A 136 4.82 5.96 14.22
C PHE A 136 5.65 5.46 13.03
N LEU A 137 6.97 5.68 13.07
CA LEU A 137 7.89 5.20 12.05
C LEU A 137 7.96 3.67 11.99
N ARG A 138 7.93 2.98 13.14
CA ARG A 138 7.83 1.51 13.20
C ARG A 138 6.51 1.02 12.60
N ALA A 139 5.38 1.67 12.93
CA ALA A 139 4.08 1.36 12.34
C ALA A 139 4.09 1.52 10.82
N THR A 140 4.72 2.58 10.31
CA THR A 140 4.92 2.80 8.87
C THR A 140 5.70 1.65 8.23
N LEU A 141 6.75 1.18 8.88
CA LEU A 141 7.58 0.08 8.38
C LEU A 141 6.83 -1.26 8.32
N PHE A 142 5.81 -1.44 9.17
CA PHE A 142 5.05 -2.67 9.30
C PHE A 142 3.56 -2.54 8.95
N HIS A 143 3.14 -1.45 8.30
CA HIS A 143 1.74 -1.21 7.95
C HIS A 143 1.12 -2.36 7.14
N ASP A 144 1.97 -3.07 6.42
CA ASP A 144 1.63 -4.11 5.46
C ASP A 144 1.96 -5.54 5.93
N ILE A 145 2.40 -5.72 7.19
CA ILE A 145 2.84 -7.04 7.69
C ILE A 145 1.72 -8.09 7.63
N GLY A 146 0.46 -7.67 7.76
CA GLY A 146 -0.71 -8.52 7.64
C GLY A 146 -0.90 -9.14 6.25
N LYS A 147 -0.25 -8.61 5.20
CA LYS A 147 -0.33 -9.20 3.85
C LYS A 147 0.21 -10.63 3.80
N ILE A 148 1.04 -11.04 4.76
CA ILE A 148 1.56 -12.42 4.83
C ILE A 148 0.44 -13.47 4.97
N THR A 149 -0.74 -13.09 5.48
CA THR A 149 -1.88 -14.01 5.64
C THR A 149 -2.61 -14.27 4.32
N ILE A 150 -2.50 -13.32 3.38
CA ILE A 150 -3.12 -13.38 2.06
C ILE A 150 -2.26 -14.26 1.13
N PRO A 151 -2.85 -15.19 0.36
CA PRO A 151 -2.07 -15.97 -0.59
C PRO A 151 -1.31 -15.12 -1.60
N LYS A 152 -0.02 -15.40 -1.76
CA LYS A 152 0.89 -14.63 -2.62
C LYS A 152 0.42 -14.50 -4.07
N PHE A 153 -0.20 -15.55 -4.62
CA PHE A 153 -0.72 -15.53 -6.00
C PHE A 153 -1.89 -14.57 -6.19
N LEU A 154 -2.63 -14.25 -5.11
CA LEU A 154 -3.71 -13.28 -5.13
C LEU A 154 -3.14 -11.85 -5.07
N LEU A 155 -2.18 -11.60 -4.17
CA LEU A 155 -1.48 -10.30 -4.06
C LEU A 155 -0.70 -9.93 -5.33
N ASN A 156 -0.08 -10.92 -5.96
CA ASN A 156 0.71 -10.75 -7.19
C ASN A 156 -0.10 -11.09 -8.46
N SER A 157 -1.43 -11.10 -8.39
CA SER A 157 -2.24 -11.34 -9.57
C SER A 157 -1.99 -10.27 -10.66
N HIS A 158 -1.97 -10.70 -11.91
CA HIS A 158 -1.70 -9.84 -13.08
C HIS A 158 -2.99 -9.36 -13.76
N PHE A 159 -4.13 -9.49 -13.08
CA PHE A 159 -5.42 -9.09 -13.64
C PHE A 159 -5.54 -7.56 -13.71
N THR A 160 -5.75 -7.05 -14.91
CA THR A 160 -5.95 -5.62 -15.21
C THR A 160 -7.42 -5.27 -14.97
N ASP A 161 -7.74 -3.98 -14.94
CA ASP A 161 -9.14 -3.53 -14.82
C ASP A 161 -10.01 -4.07 -15.97
N GLU A 162 -9.43 -4.30 -17.16
CA GLU A 162 -10.11 -4.94 -18.29
C GLU A 162 -10.44 -6.42 -18.01
N HIS A 163 -9.50 -7.21 -17.47
CA HIS A 163 -9.78 -8.59 -17.05
C HIS A 163 -10.93 -8.65 -16.04
N TRP A 164 -10.99 -7.72 -15.09
CA TRP A 164 -12.09 -7.64 -14.13
C TRP A 164 -13.43 -7.25 -14.76
N ALA A 165 -13.43 -6.36 -15.75
CA ALA A 165 -14.65 -6.01 -16.49
C ALA A 165 -15.13 -7.19 -17.35
N GLN A 166 -14.23 -7.92 -17.98
CA GLN A 166 -14.53 -9.17 -18.71
C GLN A 166 -15.09 -10.25 -17.78
N ALA A 167 -14.54 -10.39 -16.57
CA ALA A 167 -15.07 -11.31 -15.58
C ALA A 167 -16.48 -10.92 -15.10
N PHE A 168 -16.75 -9.62 -14.97
CA PHE A 168 -18.07 -9.12 -14.62
C PHE A 168 -19.13 -9.49 -15.65
N ILE A 169 -18.84 -9.39 -16.96
CA ILE A 169 -19.81 -9.71 -18.02
C ILE A 169 -20.11 -11.21 -18.13
N GLN A 170 -19.24 -12.09 -17.61
CA GLN A 170 -19.46 -13.54 -17.59
C GLN A 170 -20.47 -13.97 -16.51
N LEU A 171 -20.80 -13.09 -15.57
CA LEU A 171 -21.82 -13.33 -14.56
C LEU A 171 -23.22 -13.31 -15.17
N SER A 172 -24.15 -14.03 -14.54
CA SER A 172 -25.55 -13.98 -14.96
C SER A 172 -26.14 -12.56 -14.81
N PRO A 173 -27.13 -12.18 -15.63
CA PRO A 173 -27.76 -10.85 -15.51
C PRO A 173 -28.31 -10.54 -14.12
N GLU A 174 -28.76 -11.55 -13.37
CA GLU A 174 -29.22 -11.40 -12.00
C GLU A 174 -28.06 -11.11 -11.03
N GLU A 175 -26.97 -11.89 -11.10
CA GLU A 175 -25.77 -11.66 -10.29
C GLU A 175 -25.17 -10.27 -10.53
N ARG A 176 -25.08 -9.85 -11.81
CA ARG A 176 -24.59 -8.51 -12.18
C ARG A 176 -25.42 -7.42 -11.50
N ARG A 177 -26.74 -7.47 -11.61
CA ARG A 177 -27.65 -6.49 -10.98
C ARG A 177 -27.51 -6.47 -9.47
N ASN A 178 -27.41 -7.64 -8.84
CA ASN A 178 -27.24 -7.76 -7.38
C ASN A 178 -25.91 -7.14 -6.91
N ILE A 179 -24.82 -7.38 -7.63
CA ILE A 179 -23.50 -6.82 -7.32
C ILE A 179 -23.48 -5.31 -7.51
N LEU A 180 -23.99 -4.80 -8.65
CA LEU A 180 -24.06 -3.36 -8.91
C LEU A 180 -24.87 -2.64 -7.82
N LYS A 181 -26.01 -3.22 -7.41
CA LYS A 181 -26.84 -2.69 -6.32
C LYS A 181 -26.10 -2.71 -4.98
N LYS A 182 -25.49 -3.84 -4.60
CA LYS A 182 -24.74 -3.99 -3.34
C LYS A 182 -23.61 -2.94 -3.23
N HIS A 183 -22.92 -2.67 -4.33
CA HIS A 183 -21.76 -1.78 -4.36
C HIS A 183 -22.09 -0.35 -4.84
N SER A 184 -23.37 -0.01 -4.99
CA SER A 184 -23.84 1.31 -5.46
C SER A 184 -23.19 1.78 -6.77
N VAL A 185 -22.94 0.85 -7.70
CA VAL A 185 -22.37 1.15 -9.01
C VAL A 185 -23.51 1.38 -9.99
N HIS A 186 -23.58 2.58 -10.58
CA HIS A 186 -24.59 2.91 -11.57
C HIS A 186 -24.13 2.55 -12.98
N LEU A 187 -24.88 1.66 -13.64
CA LEU A 187 -24.71 1.30 -15.04
C LEU A 187 -25.90 1.85 -15.85
N PRO A 188 -25.68 2.60 -16.94
CA PRO A 188 -26.75 3.07 -17.81
C PRO A 188 -27.56 1.91 -18.40
N ALA A 189 -28.89 2.02 -18.36
CA ALA A 189 -29.79 0.97 -18.84
C ALA A 189 -29.57 0.63 -20.33
N GLN A 190 -29.11 1.61 -21.13
CA GLN A 190 -28.85 1.45 -22.56
C GLN A 190 -27.70 0.49 -22.87
N ILE A 191 -26.79 0.25 -21.92
CA ILE A 191 -25.59 -0.58 -22.14
C ILE A 191 -25.62 -1.88 -21.33
N GLU A 192 -26.66 -2.15 -20.54
CA GLU A 192 -26.72 -3.31 -19.61
C GLU A 192 -26.59 -4.67 -20.32
N ASN A 193 -26.97 -4.72 -21.60
CA ASN A 193 -26.91 -5.91 -22.44
C ASN A 193 -25.82 -5.87 -23.50
N GLU A 194 -24.94 -4.87 -23.47
CA GLU A 194 -23.88 -4.64 -24.48
C GLU A 194 -22.50 -4.84 -23.84
N PRO A 195 -21.91 -6.05 -23.85
CA PRO A 195 -20.71 -6.38 -23.08
C PRO A 195 -19.51 -5.46 -23.36
N GLU A 196 -19.29 -5.11 -24.63
CA GLU A 196 -18.20 -4.21 -25.05
C GLU A 196 -18.38 -2.79 -24.49
N GLU A 197 -19.60 -2.27 -24.51
CA GLU A 197 -19.90 -0.95 -23.97
C GLU A 197 -19.85 -0.93 -22.43
N ILE A 198 -20.16 -2.04 -21.74
CA ILE A 198 -19.94 -2.15 -20.29
C ILE A 198 -18.44 -2.06 -19.94
N ILE A 199 -17.59 -2.81 -20.65
CA ILE A 199 -16.14 -2.78 -20.43
C ILE A 199 -15.62 -1.36 -20.64
N LYS A 200 -15.97 -0.75 -21.77
CA LYS A 200 -15.58 0.63 -22.10
C LYS A 200 -16.11 1.62 -21.06
N TYR A 201 -17.33 1.47 -20.60
CA TYR A 201 -17.90 2.29 -19.53
C TYR A 201 -17.12 2.15 -18.22
N PHE A 202 -16.73 0.93 -17.83
CA PHE A 202 -15.90 0.70 -16.64
C PHE A 202 -14.54 1.38 -16.77
N LEU A 203 -13.88 1.25 -17.92
CA LEU A 203 -12.56 1.84 -18.18
C LEU A 203 -12.62 3.38 -18.19
N ILE A 204 -13.59 3.96 -18.89
CA ILE A 204 -13.76 5.42 -19.00
C ILE A 204 -14.09 6.04 -17.63
N ASN A 205 -15.00 5.41 -16.88
CA ASN A 205 -15.45 5.91 -15.57
C ASN A 205 -14.59 5.43 -14.40
N ARG A 206 -13.47 4.74 -14.68
CA ARG A 206 -12.52 4.21 -13.67
C ARG A 206 -13.21 3.32 -12.61
N ILE A 207 -14.21 2.56 -13.04
CA ILE A 207 -14.92 1.58 -12.20
C ILE A 207 -14.05 0.32 -12.13
N ARG A 208 -13.43 0.10 -10.97
CA ARG A 208 -12.51 -1.03 -10.77
C ARG A 208 -13.27 -2.28 -10.35
N GLY A 209 -13.44 -3.23 -11.28
CA GLY A 209 -14.14 -4.50 -11.02
C GLY A 209 -13.53 -5.30 -9.86
N ALA A 210 -12.22 -5.18 -9.62
CA ALA A 210 -11.54 -5.77 -8.45
C ALA A 210 -12.19 -5.43 -7.09
N LYS A 211 -13.01 -4.37 -7.01
CA LYS A 211 -13.72 -3.93 -5.80
C LYS A 211 -15.02 -4.70 -5.51
N PHE A 212 -15.57 -5.41 -6.48
CA PHE A 212 -16.92 -5.98 -6.35
C PHE A 212 -17.16 -7.27 -7.15
N VAL A 213 -16.30 -7.59 -8.12
CA VAL A 213 -16.38 -8.83 -8.89
C VAL A 213 -15.81 -9.97 -8.05
N PRO A 214 -16.57 -11.07 -7.83
CA PRO A 214 -16.10 -12.24 -7.10
C PRO A 214 -14.83 -12.84 -7.68
N ILE A 215 -13.85 -13.17 -6.84
CA ILE A 215 -12.58 -13.76 -7.31
C ILE A 215 -12.75 -15.11 -8.02
N LYS A 216 -13.82 -15.87 -7.74
CA LYS A 216 -14.10 -17.14 -8.44
C LYS A 216 -14.24 -17.01 -9.96
N THR A 217 -14.48 -15.80 -10.46
CA THR A 217 -14.63 -15.52 -11.89
C THR A 217 -13.30 -15.51 -12.65
N LEU A 218 -12.18 -15.26 -11.96
CA LEU A 218 -10.86 -15.11 -12.60
C LEU A 218 -9.84 -16.16 -12.15
N PHE A 219 -10.01 -16.77 -10.99
CA PHE A 219 -9.06 -17.72 -10.42
C PHE A 219 -9.49 -19.16 -10.69
N SER A 220 -8.51 -20.03 -10.93
CA SER A 220 -8.74 -21.46 -11.17
C SER A 220 -9.35 -22.17 -9.96
N GLU A 221 -10.03 -23.31 -10.18
CA GLU A 221 -10.59 -24.12 -9.10
C GLU A 221 -9.56 -24.51 -8.03
N GLU A 222 -8.32 -24.79 -8.43
CA GLU A 222 -7.25 -25.14 -7.49
C GLU A 222 -6.88 -23.96 -6.58
N GLN A 223 -6.79 -22.75 -7.17
CA GLN A 223 -6.56 -21.52 -6.41
C GLN A 223 -7.72 -21.23 -5.47
N ILE A 224 -8.96 -21.41 -5.92
CA ILE A 224 -10.15 -21.26 -5.09
C ILE A 224 -10.16 -22.27 -3.93
N LYS A 225 -9.83 -23.55 -4.18
CA LYS A 225 -9.68 -24.57 -3.12
C LYS A 225 -8.63 -24.16 -2.09
N LYS A 226 -7.50 -23.57 -2.53
CA LYS A 226 -6.45 -23.04 -1.63
C LYS A 226 -6.95 -21.86 -0.78
N LEU A 227 -7.81 -21.00 -1.32
CA LEU A 227 -8.42 -19.87 -0.60
C LEU A 227 -9.46 -20.32 0.42
N CYS A 228 -10.34 -21.25 0.05
CA CYS A 228 -11.34 -21.81 0.97
C CYS A 228 -10.68 -22.49 2.18
N LYS A 229 -9.53 -23.16 2.00
CA LYS A 229 -8.73 -23.73 3.11
C LYS A 229 -8.21 -22.68 4.10
N ARG A 230 -8.23 -21.41 3.73
CA ARG A 230 -7.86 -20.26 4.58
C ARG A 230 -9.06 -19.44 5.02
N ASN A 231 -10.28 -19.99 4.90
CA ASN A 231 -11.53 -19.30 5.21
C ASN A 231 -11.78 -18.03 4.38
N ILE A 232 -11.19 -17.94 3.18
CA ILE A 232 -11.47 -16.85 2.24
C ILE A 232 -12.60 -17.29 1.32
N SER A 233 -13.66 -16.49 1.23
CA SER A 233 -14.84 -16.83 0.43
C SER A 233 -14.55 -16.58 -1.07
N PRO A 234 -14.93 -17.53 -1.96
CA PRO A 234 -14.79 -17.36 -3.40
C PRO A 234 -15.70 -16.25 -3.98
N ASN A 235 -16.72 -15.86 -3.21
CA ASN A 235 -17.65 -14.80 -3.59
C ASN A 235 -17.15 -13.40 -3.22
N ASP A 236 -16.07 -13.31 -2.44
CA ASP A 236 -15.47 -12.04 -2.06
C ASP A 236 -14.71 -11.47 -3.27
N SER A 237 -14.64 -10.15 -3.36
CA SER A 237 -13.81 -9.45 -4.33
C SER A 237 -12.34 -9.40 -3.90
N LEU A 238 -11.44 -9.11 -4.85
CA LEU A 238 -10.01 -8.97 -4.55
C LEU A 238 -9.77 -7.94 -3.44
N ILE A 239 -10.43 -6.78 -3.52
CA ILE A 239 -10.24 -5.72 -2.55
C ILE A 239 -10.83 -6.11 -1.19
N GLU A 240 -12.00 -6.75 -1.11
CA GLU A 240 -12.55 -7.23 0.18
C GLU A 240 -11.57 -8.18 0.89
N ILE A 241 -10.93 -9.09 0.16
CA ILE A 241 -9.91 -9.99 0.71
C ILE A 241 -8.68 -9.20 1.16
N VAL A 242 -8.19 -8.29 0.32
CA VAL A 242 -7.00 -7.48 0.63
C VAL A 242 -7.24 -6.63 1.87
N LYS A 243 -8.44 -6.07 2.09
CA LYS A 243 -8.76 -5.26 3.28
C LYS A 243 -8.45 -5.95 4.61
N SER A 244 -8.52 -7.29 4.67
CA SER A 244 -8.19 -8.05 5.88
C SER A 244 -6.74 -7.85 6.36
N HIS A 245 -5.82 -7.40 5.50
CA HIS A 245 -4.43 -7.18 5.90
C HIS A 245 -4.28 -6.11 7.00
N GLU A 246 -5.18 -5.12 7.10
CA GLU A 246 -5.12 -4.14 8.17
C GLU A 246 -5.36 -4.81 9.53
N GLU A 247 -6.43 -5.61 9.63
CA GLU A 247 -6.75 -6.37 10.84
C GLU A 247 -5.61 -7.31 11.23
N TYR A 248 -5.04 -8.04 10.26
CA TYR A 248 -3.91 -8.92 10.54
C TYR A 248 -2.63 -8.17 10.89
N SER A 249 -2.40 -6.97 10.35
CA SER A 249 -1.25 -6.14 10.73
C SER A 249 -1.36 -5.70 12.18
N GLU A 250 -2.56 -5.28 12.61
CA GLU A 250 -2.86 -4.96 14.01
C GLU A 250 -2.63 -6.15 14.92
N ILE A 251 -3.19 -7.32 14.60
CA ILE A 251 -3.04 -8.54 15.39
C ILE A 251 -1.55 -8.93 15.51
N ILE A 252 -0.82 -8.99 14.39
CA ILE A 252 0.58 -9.42 14.37
C ILE A 252 1.47 -8.48 15.19
N LEU A 253 1.29 -7.17 15.07
CA LEU A 253 2.09 -6.20 15.81
C LEU A 253 1.73 -6.23 17.31
N ALA A 254 0.45 -6.37 17.67
CA ALA A 254 0.02 -6.44 19.05
C ALA A 254 0.63 -7.66 19.77
N ILE A 255 0.58 -8.85 19.17
CA ILE A 255 1.20 -10.05 19.77
C ILE A 255 2.73 -10.01 19.76
N SER A 256 3.32 -9.17 18.91
CA SER A 256 4.77 -8.91 18.87
C SER A 256 5.22 -7.86 19.89
N GLY A 257 4.31 -7.34 20.72
CA GLY A 257 4.62 -6.36 21.77
C GLY A 257 4.57 -4.90 21.32
N TYR A 258 3.91 -4.59 20.20
CA TYR A 258 3.80 -3.26 19.62
C TYR A 258 2.34 -2.77 19.52
N PRO A 259 1.61 -2.59 20.64
CA PRO A 259 0.17 -2.29 20.61
C PRO A 259 -0.18 -0.91 20.02
N GLU A 260 0.67 0.10 20.17
CA GLU A 260 0.43 1.42 19.58
C GLU A 260 0.70 1.40 18.07
N GLU A 261 1.77 0.73 17.65
CA GLU A 261 2.07 0.54 16.24
C GLU A 261 1.04 -0.33 15.53
N ALA A 262 0.51 -1.34 16.22
CA ALA A 262 -0.58 -2.19 15.77
C ALA A 262 -1.82 -1.36 15.42
N TYR A 263 -2.22 -0.45 16.31
CA TYR A 263 -3.36 0.43 16.05
C TYR A 263 -3.15 1.30 14.80
N LEU A 264 -1.96 1.89 14.64
CA LEU A 264 -1.65 2.74 13.48
C LEU A 264 -1.61 1.92 12.18
N ALA A 265 -0.97 0.76 12.18
CA ALA A 265 -0.91 -0.15 11.04
C ALA A 265 -2.30 -0.71 10.68
N GLY A 266 -3.15 -0.97 11.66
CA GLY A 266 -4.50 -1.50 11.47
C GLY A 266 -5.54 -0.51 10.96
N ASN A 267 -5.16 0.75 10.77
CA ASN A 267 -6.07 1.82 10.31
C ASN A 267 -5.47 2.67 9.18
N HIS A 268 -4.38 2.26 8.54
CA HIS A 268 -3.66 3.11 7.58
C HIS A 268 -4.38 3.34 6.24
N HIS A 269 -5.47 2.63 5.95
CA HIS A 269 -6.41 2.89 4.85
C HIS A 269 -7.79 3.37 5.33
N ASN A 270 -7.98 3.47 6.65
CA ASN A 270 -9.23 3.87 7.29
C ASN A 270 -10.45 3.00 6.88
N TYR A 271 -10.29 1.71 6.51
CA TYR A 271 -11.44 0.89 6.11
C TYR A 271 -12.45 0.66 7.24
N LYS A 272 -12.01 0.74 8.51
CA LYS A 272 -12.86 0.58 9.70
C LYS A 272 -13.77 1.80 9.96
N PHE A 273 -13.47 2.95 9.36
CA PHE A 273 -14.20 4.21 9.56
C PHE A 273 -15.29 4.48 8.49
N ASP A 274 -15.69 3.47 7.71
CA ASP A 274 -16.69 3.61 6.65
C ASP A 274 -18.08 3.97 7.22
N LYS A 275 -18.33 5.30 7.26
CA LYS A 275 -19.54 6.14 7.41
C LYS A 275 -20.71 5.78 8.36
N ASN A 276 -20.89 4.55 8.79
CA ASN A 276 -21.98 4.17 9.72
C ASN A 276 -21.55 4.07 11.19
N THR A 277 -20.24 3.91 11.46
CA THR A 277 -19.68 3.82 12.82
C THR A 277 -19.17 5.15 13.37
N ALA A 278 -19.08 6.19 12.55
CA ALA A 278 -18.57 7.51 12.92
C ALA A 278 -19.41 8.26 13.98
N LYS A 279 -20.59 7.76 14.34
CA LYS A 279 -21.45 8.39 15.35
C LYS A 279 -21.10 8.04 16.82
N ASN A 280 -20.33 6.98 17.09
CA ASN A 280 -20.21 6.46 18.46
C ASN A 280 -18.79 6.27 19.02
N ILE A 281 -17.73 6.66 18.32
CA ILE A 281 -16.37 6.53 18.86
C ILE A 281 -15.89 7.91 19.32
N SER A 282 -16.41 8.33 20.47
CA SER A 282 -15.76 9.35 21.28
C SER A 282 -14.66 8.70 22.12
N SER A 283 -13.51 9.37 22.19
CA SER A 283 -12.58 9.40 23.34
C SER A 283 -11.32 8.53 23.43
N LYS A 284 -10.96 7.63 22.48
CA LYS A 284 -9.74 6.80 22.68
C LYS A 284 -8.54 6.97 21.75
N MET A 285 -8.64 7.62 20.60
CA MET A 285 -7.51 8.21 19.86
C MET A 285 -8.08 8.98 18.67
N ASN A 286 -8.33 10.28 18.85
CA ASN A 286 -8.74 11.18 17.75
C ASN A 286 -7.53 11.58 16.88
N SER A 287 -6.53 10.70 16.77
CA SER A 287 -5.34 10.97 15.96
C SER A 287 -5.70 10.75 14.50
N THR A 288 -6.02 11.82 13.78
CA THR A 288 -6.27 11.74 12.34
C THR A 288 -4.96 11.78 11.55
N ILE A 289 -3.91 12.45 12.05
CA ILE A 289 -2.75 12.74 11.21
C ILE A 289 -1.87 11.52 10.94
N ALA A 290 -1.67 10.63 11.92
CA ALA A 290 -0.75 9.51 11.74
C ALA A 290 -1.23 8.49 10.68
N PRO A 291 -2.45 7.93 10.78
CA PRO A 291 -2.95 7.03 9.73
C PRO A 291 -2.97 7.70 8.35
N ASP A 292 -3.34 8.98 8.28
CA ASP A 292 -3.39 9.73 7.01
C ASP A 292 -2.00 9.91 6.39
N LEU A 293 -0.96 10.16 7.19
CA LEU A 293 0.41 10.24 6.70
C LEU A 293 0.91 8.89 6.17
N ILE A 294 0.53 7.77 6.82
CA ILE A 294 0.85 6.43 6.34
C ILE A 294 0.11 6.16 5.02
N HIS A 295 -1.19 6.46 4.95
CA HIS A 295 -2.01 6.33 3.74
C HIS A 295 -1.41 7.09 2.55
N LEU A 296 -1.08 8.37 2.76
CA LEU A 296 -0.51 9.22 1.71
C LEU A 296 0.84 8.69 1.22
N ALA A 297 1.70 8.22 2.13
CA ALA A 297 2.99 7.64 1.77
C ALA A 297 2.84 6.32 1.02
N ASP A 298 1.93 5.45 1.48
CA ASP A 298 1.61 4.18 0.83
C ASP A 298 1.10 4.42 -0.59
N ILE A 299 0.04 5.22 -0.77
CA ILE A 299 -0.50 5.55 -2.09
C ILE A 299 0.57 6.14 -3.01
N GLN A 300 1.39 7.05 -2.48
CA GLN A 300 2.46 7.63 -3.27
C GLN A 300 3.40 6.55 -3.77
N ASN A 301 3.94 5.73 -2.87
CA ASN A 301 4.90 4.71 -3.24
C ASN A 301 4.27 3.65 -4.16
N ALA A 302 3.00 3.32 -3.89
CA ALA A 302 2.22 2.37 -4.66
C ALA A 302 2.12 2.75 -6.13
N LEU A 303 1.79 4.01 -6.40
CA LEU A 303 1.59 4.52 -7.74
C LEU A 303 2.90 4.97 -8.41
N GLU A 304 3.94 5.31 -7.65
CA GLU A 304 5.28 5.62 -8.18
C GLU A 304 6.07 4.37 -8.58
N SER A 305 5.68 3.19 -8.10
CA SER A 305 6.36 1.93 -8.36
C SER A 305 5.79 1.23 -9.61
N ASN A 306 6.64 0.52 -10.35
CA ASN A 306 6.17 -0.38 -11.40
C ASN A 306 5.54 -1.62 -10.77
N ARG A 307 4.23 -1.81 -10.96
CA ARG A 307 3.48 -2.96 -10.46
C ARG A 307 3.12 -3.90 -11.61
N PRO A 308 2.93 -5.20 -11.36
CA PRO A 308 2.67 -6.15 -12.43
C PRO A 308 1.36 -5.92 -13.19
N TYR A 309 0.38 -5.34 -12.51
CA TYR A 309 -0.94 -5.02 -13.04
C TYR A 309 -1.11 -3.52 -13.37
N HIS A 310 -0.06 -2.71 -13.15
CA HIS A 310 -0.16 -1.27 -13.35
C HIS A 310 1.22 -0.59 -13.51
N PRO A 311 1.45 0.15 -14.60
CA PRO A 311 2.70 0.89 -14.77
C PRO A 311 2.83 2.04 -13.76
N ARG A 312 4.05 2.55 -13.61
CA ARG A 312 4.30 3.76 -12.81
C ARG A 312 3.46 4.94 -13.32
N GLU A 313 2.83 5.65 -12.40
CA GLU A 313 2.01 6.81 -12.74
C GLU A 313 2.78 8.14 -12.72
N PRO A 314 2.37 9.11 -13.56
CA PRO A 314 2.89 10.47 -13.48
C PRO A 314 2.50 11.14 -12.17
N LYS A 315 3.46 11.86 -11.58
CA LYS A 315 3.32 12.51 -10.27
C LYS A 315 2.01 13.30 -10.08
N ILE A 316 1.58 14.09 -11.07
CA ILE A 316 0.35 14.90 -10.97
C ILE A 316 -0.90 14.03 -10.81
N LYS A 317 -0.96 12.88 -11.49
CA LYS A 317 -2.07 11.93 -11.34
C LYS A 317 -2.10 11.32 -9.95
N ILE A 318 -0.93 11.02 -9.39
CA ILE A 318 -0.79 10.51 -8.00
C ILE A 318 -1.35 11.53 -7.01
N LEU A 319 -1.00 12.80 -7.16
CA LEU A 319 -1.52 13.87 -6.30
C LEU A 319 -3.03 14.06 -6.46
N ALA A 320 -3.57 13.89 -7.67
CA ALA A 320 -5.01 13.89 -7.91
C ALA A 320 -5.72 12.71 -7.22
N PHE A 321 -5.13 11.52 -7.18
CA PHE A 321 -5.69 10.39 -6.43
C PHE A 321 -5.75 10.66 -4.92
N MET A 322 -4.71 11.26 -4.34
CA MET A 322 -4.71 11.66 -2.92
C MET A 322 -5.83 12.67 -2.63
N MET A 323 -5.99 13.67 -3.51
CA MET A 323 -7.09 14.63 -3.44
C MET A 323 -8.47 13.93 -3.49
N ASP A 324 -8.65 12.97 -4.39
CA ASP A 324 -9.92 12.24 -4.50
C ASP A 324 -10.26 11.46 -3.21
N ASP A 325 -9.26 10.92 -2.51
CA ASP A 325 -9.46 10.25 -1.22
C ASP A 325 -9.79 11.25 -0.10
N ALA A 326 -9.16 12.42 -0.08
CA ALA A 326 -9.53 13.50 0.83
C ALA A 326 -10.97 14.00 0.59
N LYS A 327 -11.38 14.19 -0.68
CA LYS A 327 -12.75 14.59 -1.05
C LYS A 327 -13.81 13.58 -0.63
N LYS A 328 -13.47 12.28 -0.55
CA LYS A 328 -14.37 11.24 -0.06
C LYS A 328 -14.47 11.20 1.47
N GLY A 329 -13.58 11.89 2.16
CA GLY A 329 -13.41 11.85 3.61
C GLY A 329 -12.62 10.63 4.09
N THR A 330 -11.83 10.00 3.23
CA THR A 330 -10.97 8.86 3.61
C THR A 330 -9.75 9.32 4.40
N ILE A 331 -9.26 10.54 4.14
CA ILE A 331 -8.13 11.18 4.81
C ILE A 331 -8.44 12.67 5.05
N ASP A 332 -7.76 13.28 6.01
CA ASP A 332 -7.88 14.70 6.32
C ASP A 332 -7.43 15.60 5.16
N ILE A 333 -8.23 16.63 4.89
CA ILE A 333 -8.00 17.60 3.82
C ILE A 333 -6.73 18.41 4.10
N CYS A 334 -6.53 18.87 5.33
CA CYS A 334 -5.39 19.73 5.67
C CYS A 334 -4.06 18.98 5.49
N THR A 335 -3.99 17.75 6.00
CA THR A 335 -2.84 16.85 5.86
C THR A 335 -2.54 16.54 4.40
N THR A 336 -3.58 16.29 3.61
CA THR A 336 -3.47 16.07 2.17
C THR A 336 -2.96 17.31 1.43
N CYS A 337 -3.49 18.50 1.74
CA CYS A 337 -3.03 19.77 1.16
C CYS A 337 -1.55 20.02 1.46
N LEU A 338 -1.11 19.82 2.72
CA LEU A 338 0.30 19.95 3.09
C LEU A 338 1.19 18.99 2.29
N TRP A 339 0.78 17.73 2.16
CA TRP A 339 1.52 16.73 1.41
C TRP A 339 1.61 17.08 -0.08
N ILE A 340 0.48 17.39 -0.72
CA ILE A 340 0.43 17.76 -2.14
C ILE A 340 1.26 19.02 -2.39
N LYS A 341 1.19 20.01 -1.48
CA LYS A 341 1.97 21.25 -1.61
C LYS A 341 3.47 21.00 -1.60
N ASP A 342 3.95 20.15 -0.70
CA ASP A 342 5.35 19.75 -0.65
C ASP A 342 5.79 19.02 -1.94
N GLU A 343 4.95 18.14 -2.48
CA GLU A 343 5.28 17.40 -3.70
C GLU A 343 5.23 18.26 -4.97
N LEU A 344 4.29 19.20 -5.08
CA LEU A 344 4.19 20.11 -6.22
C LEU A 344 5.44 21.01 -6.33
N LYS A 345 5.98 21.48 -5.21
CA LYS A 345 7.22 22.29 -5.17
C LYS A 345 8.44 21.55 -5.76
N LYS A 346 8.40 20.21 -5.83
CA LYS A 346 9.47 19.38 -6.40
C LYS A 346 9.32 19.17 -7.90
N ILE A 347 8.18 19.53 -8.49
CA ILE A 347 7.94 19.38 -9.93
C ILE A 347 8.61 20.53 -10.68
N ASN A 348 9.42 20.19 -11.69
CA ASN A 348 10.09 21.17 -12.54
C ASN A 348 9.10 22.18 -13.14
N SER A 349 9.34 23.48 -12.94
CA SER A 349 8.48 24.56 -13.43
C SER A 349 8.29 24.53 -14.95
N LYS A 350 9.32 24.17 -15.73
CA LYS A 350 9.18 23.99 -17.20
C LYS A 350 8.18 22.90 -17.56
N LYS A 351 8.11 21.82 -16.76
CA LYS A 351 7.14 20.73 -16.96
C LYS A 351 5.71 21.23 -16.69
N ILE A 352 5.50 22.00 -15.63
CA ILE A 352 4.20 22.64 -15.34
C ILE A 352 3.81 23.59 -16.48
N LYS A 353 4.73 24.45 -16.95
CA LYS A 353 4.51 25.35 -18.08
C LYS A 353 4.05 24.59 -19.34
N ARG A 354 4.75 23.51 -19.70
CA ARG A 354 4.38 22.67 -20.85
C ARG A 354 2.99 22.04 -20.70
N ILE A 355 2.63 21.56 -19.50
CA ILE A 355 1.31 20.99 -19.24
C ILE A 355 0.21 22.05 -19.41
N LEU A 356 0.44 23.27 -18.95
CA LEU A 356 -0.57 24.33 -19.03
C LEU A 356 -0.73 24.89 -20.46
N ASN A 357 0.37 24.91 -21.23
CA ASN A 357 0.49 25.61 -22.52
C ASN A 357 0.67 24.68 -23.73
N HIS A 358 0.32 23.40 -23.59
CA HIS A 358 0.37 22.48 -24.73
C HIS A 358 -0.63 22.90 -25.82
N ASP A 359 -0.28 22.62 -27.07
CA ASP A 359 -1.13 22.80 -28.25
C ASP A 359 -1.51 21.45 -28.86
N GLU A 360 -2.46 21.46 -29.80
CA GLU A 360 -2.95 20.24 -30.47
C GLU A 360 -1.89 19.58 -31.36
N ILE A 361 -0.82 20.31 -31.70
CA ILE A 361 0.30 19.81 -32.50
C ILE A 361 1.39 19.15 -31.64
N ASP A 362 1.37 19.27 -30.30
CA ASP A 362 2.32 18.57 -29.43
C ASP A 362 2.10 17.05 -29.60
N PRO A 363 3.15 16.26 -29.90
CA PRO A 363 3.03 14.81 -30.06
C PRO A 363 2.48 14.10 -28.81
N ASN A 364 2.44 14.78 -27.65
CA ASN A 364 1.89 14.28 -26.40
C ASN A 364 0.58 14.99 -26.00
N PHE A 365 -0.13 15.60 -26.95
CA PHE A 365 -1.34 16.40 -26.69
C PHE A 365 -2.31 15.75 -25.70
N TYR A 366 -2.78 14.53 -25.99
CA TYR A 366 -3.75 13.83 -25.14
C TYR A 366 -3.22 13.60 -23.72
N PHE A 367 -1.95 13.23 -23.58
CA PHE A 367 -1.32 13.05 -22.28
C PHE A 367 -1.27 14.37 -21.50
N LEU A 368 -0.82 15.45 -22.14
CA LEU A 368 -0.71 16.78 -21.51
C LEU A 368 -2.09 17.36 -21.17
N LYS A 369 -3.10 17.12 -22.01
CA LYS A 369 -4.50 17.48 -21.77
C LYS A 369 -5.05 16.85 -20.50
N GLU A 370 -4.83 15.55 -20.29
CA GLU A 370 -5.25 14.87 -19.06
C GLU A 370 -4.49 15.37 -17.83
N ARG A 371 -3.18 15.62 -17.93
CA ARG A 371 -2.40 16.22 -16.83
C ARG A 371 -2.85 17.65 -16.51
N LYS A 372 -3.30 18.43 -17.50
CA LYS A 372 -3.85 19.77 -17.30
C LYS A 372 -5.16 19.70 -16.51
N LYS A 373 -6.06 18.77 -16.84
CA LYS A 373 -7.30 18.53 -16.07
C LYS A 373 -7.00 18.21 -14.61
N GLU A 374 -6.09 17.29 -14.34
CA GLU A 374 -5.71 16.91 -12.97
C GLU A 374 -5.09 18.08 -12.19
N LEU A 375 -4.20 18.85 -12.83
CA LEU A 375 -3.61 20.04 -12.21
C LEU A 375 -4.65 21.12 -11.88
N LEU A 376 -5.64 21.32 -12.78
CA LEU A 376 -6.77 22.22 -12.54
C LEU A 376 -7.65 21.72 -11.37
N SER A 377 -7.91 20.42 -11.29
CA SER A 377 -8.66 19.82 -10.17
C SER A 377 -7.93 20.02 -8.84
N ILE A 378 -6.61 19.83 -8.81
CA ILE A 378 -5.79 20.10 -7.62
C ILE A 378 -5.88 21.59 -7.25
N TYR A 379 -5.73 22.49 -8.22
CA TYR A 379 -5.86 23.94 -7.97
C TYR A 379 -7.22 24.30 -7.36
N ASN A 380 -8.31 23.78 -7.93
CA ASN A 380 -9.66 24.00 -7.41
C ASN A 380 -9.83 23.45 -6.00
N PHE A 381 -9.27 22.27 -5.71
CA PHE A 381 -9.29 21.70 -4.37
C PHE A 381 -8.59 22.59 -3.33
N PHE A 382 -7.44 23.18 -3.64
CA PHE A 382 -6.80 24.15 -2.74
C PHE A 382 -7.67 25.38 -2.54
N LYS A 383 -8.25 25.92 -3.62
CA LYS A 383 -9.14 27.10 -3.57
C LYS A 383 -10.39 26.85 -2.74
N GLU A 384 -11.07 25.73 -2.95
CA GLU A 384 -12.28 25.30 -2.22
C GLU A 384 -12.04 25.19 -0.70
N ASN A 385 -10.80 24.91 -0.30
CA ASN A 385 -10.41 24.73 1.10
C ASN A 385 -9.64 25.93 1.69
N ASN A 386 -9.66 27.10 1.02
CA ASN A 386 -9.00 28.33 1.47
C ASN A 386 -7.47 28.23 1.65
N TRP A 387 -6.80 27.38 0.87
CA TRP A 387 -5.34 27.29 0.88
C TRP A 387 -4.73 28.22 -0.17
N GLU A 388 -3.77 29.07 0.24
CA GLU A 388 -3.09 29.96 -0.70
C GLU A 388 -2.17 29.18 -1.66
N ILE A 389 -2.37 29.43 -2.96
CA ILE A 389 -1.65 28.78 -4.08
C ILE A 389 -0.49 29.64 -4.58
N LYS A 390 -0.27 30.84 -4.01
CA LYS A 390 0.69 31.83 -4.49
C LYS A 390 2.13 31.31 -4.58
N ASP A 391 2.46 30.24 -3.84
CA ASP A 391 3.79 29.60 -3.85
C ASP A 391 3.85 28.26 -4.60
N LEU A 392 2.74 27.80 -5.17
CA LEU A 392 2.62 26.47 -5.78
C LEU A 392 2.89 26.49 -7.29
N ILE A 393 2.52 27.59 -7.93
CA ILE A 393 2.57 27.77 -9.36
C ILE A 393 3.11 29.18 -9.59
N PRO A 394 4.14 29.36 -10.45
CA PRO A 394 4.66 30.68 -10.79
C PRO A 394 3.53 31.67 -11.06
N PRO A 395 3.58 32.92 -10.53
CA PRO A 395 2.47 33.87 -10.65
C PRO A 395 2.00 34.09 -12.09
N ASP A 396 2.91 34.03 -13.07
CA ASP A 396 2.62 34.10 -14.50
C ASP A 396 1.74 32.96 -15.01
N LEU A 397 1.77 31.81 -14.34
CA LEU A 397 0.97 30.63 -14.65
C LEU A 397 -0.34 30.55 -13.88
N VAL A 398 -0.43 31.17 -12.70
CA VAL A 398 -1.70 31.29 -11.95
C VAL A 398 -2.75 32.00 -12.81
N PHE A 399 -2.35 33.06 -13.50
CA PHE A 399 -3.22 33.76 -14.45
C PHE A 399 -3.73 32.81 -15.55
N MET A 400 -2.87 31.99 -16.14
CA MET A 400 -3.26 31.02 -17.19
C MET A 400 -4.22 29.93 -16.67
N LEU A 401 -4.06 29.49 -15.43
CA LEU A 401 -5.00 28.57 -14.77
C LEU A 401 -6.37 29.20 -14.56
N VAL A 402 -6.41 30.42 -14.01
CA VAL A 402 -7.66 31.16 -13.81
C VAL A 402 -8.39 31.37 -15.15
N PHE A 403 -7.68 31.76 -16.20
CA PHE A 403 -8.26 31.91 -17.54
C PHE A 403 -8.76 30.59 -18.14
N SER A 404 -8.03 29.49 -17.93
CA SER A 404 -8.47 28.17 -18.40
C SER A 404 -9.76 27.71 -17.71
N ILE A 405 -9.90 28.00 -16.41
CA ILE A 405 -11.13 27.73 -15.65
C ILE A 405 -12.29 28.57 -16.20
N LEU A 406 -12.08 29.88 -16.39
CA LEU A 406 -13.11 30.79 -16.91
C LEU A 406 -13.59 30.40 -18.32
N LYS A 407 -12.69 29.93 -19.20
CA LYS A 407 -13.07 29.39 -20.52
C LYS A 407 -13.92 28.13 -20.44
N ILE A 408 -13.68 27.23 -19.47
CA ILE A 408 -14.50 26.01 -19.32
C ILE A 408 -15.92 26.37 -18.90
N TYR A 409 -16.08 27.33 -17.98
CA TYR A 409 -17.40 27.74 -17.49
C TYR A 409 -18.20 28.60 -18.49
N THR A 410 -17.56 29.30 -19.41
CA THR A 410 -18.23 30.12 -20.43
C THR A 410 -18.75 29.31 -21.62
N PHE A 411 -18.36 28.05 -21.78
CA PHE A 411 -18.85 27.15 -22.84
C PHE A 411 -19.89 26.13 -22.35
N GLN A 412 -20.28 26.18 -21.07
CA GLN A 412 -21.33 25.32 -20.48
C GLN A 412 -22.62 26.08 -20.12
N VAL A 413 -22.70 27.37 -20.49
CA VAL A 413 -23.92 28.20 -20.48
C VAL A 413 -24.23 28.51 -21.93
#